data_AF-A0A3A4PQ66-F1
#
_entry.id   AF-A0A3A4PQ66-F1
#
_cell.length_a   1.000
_cell.length_b   1.000
_cell.length_c   1.000
_cell.angle_alpha   90.00
_cell.angle_beta   90.00
_cell.angle_gamma   90.00
#
_symmetry.space_group_name_H-M   'P 1'
#
loop_
_entity.id
_entity.type
_entity.pdbx_description
1 polymer ?
#
loop_
_entity_poly.entity_id
_entity_poly.type
_entity_poly.pdbx_seq_one_letter_code
_entity_poly.pdbx_strand_id
1 'polypeptide(L)'
;MPGYRGHIFIALLFCGLLYLFPFWMPLPLPGKIACVAICVFFGLWPDVDTKSKGQSIFLVLFFAANVLLIYRQDYQRAAYLGLLIVLPLCSRHRGWTHSITAMILIPGALYLAFVHYSNTTPTDLFPYFLAALLGYGSHLAADRIW
;
A
#
# COMPACT_ATOMS: atom_id res chain seq x y z
N MET A 1 -10.86 -15.52 9.30
CA MET A 1 -10.42 -14.16 8.91
C MET A 1 -9.63 -13.50 10.02
N PRO A 2 -8.35 -13.20 9.79
CA PRO A 2 -7.52 -12.45 10.74
C PRO A 2 -8.15 -11.08 11.00
N GLY A 3 -8.12 -10.59 12.24
CA GLY A 3 -8.43 -9.19 12.49
C GLY A 3 -7.31 -8.28 11.94
N TYR A 4 -7.55 -6.97 11.88
CA TYR A 4 -6.55 -5.97 11.43
C TYR A 4 -5.15 -6.14 12.08
N ARG A 5 -5.08 -6.59 13.34
CA ARG A 5 -3.81 -6.86 14.04
C ARG A 5 -3.03 -8.02 13.40
N GLY A 6 -3.74 -9.06 12.96
CA GLY A 6 -3.15 -10.19 12.25
C GLY A 6 -2.59 -9.76 10.90
N HIS A 7 -3.34 -8.97 10.13
CA HIS A 7 -2.86 -8.43 8.85
C HIS A 7 -1.65 -7.52 9.03
N ILE A 8 -1.63 -6.62 10.03
CA ILE A 8 -0.45 -5.80 10.33
C ILE A 8 0.74 -6.68 10.70
N PHE A 9 0.56 -7.67 11.57
CA PHE A 9 1.64 -8.55 12.00
C PHE A 9 2.24 -9.33 10.83
N ILE A 10 1.42 -9.93 9.98
CA ILE A 10 1.88 -10.69 8.81
C ILE A 10 2.52 -9.76 7.77
N ALA A 11 1.99 -8.54 7.58
CA ALA A 11 2.62 -7.53 6.73
C ALA A 11 4.02 -7.14 7.21
N LEU A 12 4.21 -6.97 8.52
CA LEU A 12 5.54 -6.69 9.08
C LEU A 12 6.52 -7.86 8.88
N LEU A 13 6.06 -9.11 9.01
CA LEU A 13 6.87 -10.29 8.70
C LEU A 13 7.26 -10.31 7.21
N PHE A 14 6.32 -10.09 6.31
CA PHE A 14 6.57 -10.04 4.87
C PHE A 14 7.47 -8.87 4.47
N CYS A 15 7.37 -7.73 5.17
CA CYS A 15 8.28 -6.60 4.98
C CYS A 15 9.75 -7.00 5.19
N GLY A 16 10.02 -7.96 6.07
CA GLY A 16 11.35 -8.51 6.30
C GLY A 16 11.97 -9.13 5.03
N LEU A 17 11.15 -9.61 4.09
CA LEU A 17 11.63 -10.16 2.81
C LEU A 17 12.33 -9.10 1.95
N LEU A 18 12.11 -7.81 2.18
CA LEU A 18 12.83 -6.73 1.49
C LEU A 18 14.35 -6.81 1.73
N TYR A 19 14.79 -7.33 2.88
CA TYR A 19 16.22 -7.49 3.18
C TYR A 19 16.93 -8.51 2.29
N LEU A 20 16.19 -9.36 1.58
CA LEU A 20 16.75 -10.33 0.63
C LEU A 20 17.16 -9.67 -0.70
N PHE A 21 16.80 -8.40 -0.92
CA PHE A 21 17.01 -7.73 -2.19
C PHE A 21 18.15 -6.70 -2.12
N PRO A 22 19.01 -6.63 -3.15
CA PRO A 22 20.23 -5.81 -3.11
C PRO A 22 19.95 -4.30 -3.05
N PHE A 23 18.79 -3.86 -3.52
CA PHE A 23 18.35 -2.46 -3.50
C PHE A 23 17.90 -1.98 -2.10
N TRP A 24 17.71 -2.87 -1.13
CA TRP A 24 17.35 -2.49 0.24
C TRP A 24 18.52 -1.86 1.02
N MET A 25 19.73 -2.41 0.84
CA MET A 25 20.92 -1.95 1.55
C MET A 25 21.25 -0.46 1.33
N PRO A 26 21.29 0.06 0.09
CA PRO A 26 21.60 1.46 -0.17
C PRO A 26 20.48 2.43 0.20
N LEU A 27 19.27 1.96 0.50
CA LEU A 27 18.13 2.82 0.82
C LEU A 27 18.37 3.54 2.17
N PRO A 28 18.25 4.88 2.23
CA PRO A 28 18.45 5.62 3.46
C PRO A 28 17.31 5.33 4.47
N LEU A 29 17.55 5.61 5.76
CA LEU A 29 16.60 5.32 6.84
C LEU A 29 15.18 5.86 6.57
N PRO A 30 14.97 7.10 6.08
CA PRO A 30 13.64 7.58 5.74
C PRO A 30 12.94 6.73 4.68
N GLY A 31 13.68 6.24 3.67
CA GLY A 31 13.16 5.35 2.64
C GLY A 31 12.76 3.98 3.22
N LYS A 32 13.57 3.43 4.13
CA LYS A 32 13.25 2.17 4.83
C LYS A 32 11.98 2.31 5.67
N ILE A 33 11.83 3.40 6.41
CA ILE A 33 10.61 3.72 7.18
C ILE A 33 9.40 3.82 6.25
N ALA A 34 9.56 4.50 5.10
CA ALA A 34 8.50 4.60 4.11
C ALA A 34 8.12 3.22 3.53
N CYS A 35 9.07 2.33 3.23
CA CYS A 35 8.77 0.96 2.81
C CYS A 35 7.96 0.19 3.87
N VAL A 36 8.33 0.28 5.15
CA VAL A 36 7.55 -0.36 6.23
C VAL A 36 6.12 0.21 6.29
N ALA A 37 5.99 1.53 6.23
CA ALA A 37 4.69 2.20 6.23
C ALA A 37 3.83 1.77 5.03
N ILE A 38 4.41 1.72 3.83
CA ILE A 38 3.75 1.26 2.60
C ILE A 38 3.34 -0.20 2.71
N CYS A 39 4.21 -1.07 3.22
CA CYS A 39 3.91 -2.49 3.40
C CYS A 39 2.72 -2.70 4.34
N VAL A 40 2.70 -2.03 5.49
CA VAL A 40 1.57 -2.07 6.43
C VAL A 40 0.30 -1.51 5.79
N PHE A 41 0.43 -0.38 5.07
CA PHE A 41 -0.69 0.27 4.40
C PHE A 41 -1.35 -0.65 3.36
N PHE A 42 -0.54 -1.29 2.51
CA PHE A 42 -1.02 -2.25 1.51
C PHE A 42 -1.46 -3.59 2.09
N GLY A 43 -0.97 -3.97 3.27
CA GLY A 43 -1.50 -5.12 4.02
C GLY A 43 -2.91 -4.90 4.60
N LEU A 44 -3.35 -3.65 4.70
CA LEU A 44 -4.70 -3.28 5.11
C LEU A 44 -5.59 -2.82 3.96
N TRP A 45 -5.00 -2.50 2.80
CA TRP A 45 -5.72 -1.94 1.66
C TRP A 45 -6.88 -2.82 1.15
N PRO A 46 -6.74 -4.16 1.06
CA PRO A 46 -7.85 -4.99 0.56
C PRO A 46 -9.11 -4.88 1.41
N ASP A 47 -8.97 -4.68 2.73
CA ASP A 47 -10.08 -4.56 3.67
C ASP A 47 -10.88 -3.26 3.55
N VAL A 48 -10.43 -2.28 2.76
CA VAL A 48 -11.11 -0.98 2.59
C VAL A 48 -12.54 -1.14 2.07
N ASP A 49 -12.82 -2.19 1.31
CA ASP A 49 -14.16 -2.50 0.77
C ASP A 49 -15.06 -3.23 1.78
N THR A 50 -14.57 -3.50 3.00
CA THR A 50 -15.33 -4.15 4.08
C THR A 50 -15.51 -3.20 5.27
N LYS A 51 -16.66 -3.31 5.97
CA LYS A 51 -16.89 -2.56 7.21
C LYS A 51 -16.09 -3.19 8.35
N SER A 52 -14.88 -2.70 8.60
CA SER A 52 -13.98 -3.26 9.61
C SER A 52 -13.17 -2.18 10.36
N LYS A 53 -12.57 -2.56 11.49
CA LYS A 53 -11.60 -1.68 12.17
C LYS A 53 -10.37 -1.41 11.28
N GLY A 54 -9.99 -2.36 10.42
CA GLY A 54 -8.91 -2.19 9.44
C GLY A 54 -9.21 -1.07 8.46
N GLN A 55 -10.44 -1.06 7.90
CA GLN A 55 -10.93 0.02 7.06
C GLN A 55 -10.86 1.38 7.77
N SER A 56 -11.34 1.49 9.02
CA SER A 56 -11.30 2.76 9.75
C SER A 56 -9.88 3.28 9.96
N ILE A 57 -8.94 2.41 10.36
CA ILE A 57 -7.53 2.78 10.53
C ILE A 57 -6.92 3.22 9.19
N PHE A 58 -7.17 2.45 8.12
CA PHE A 58 -6.69 2.77 6.79
C PHE A 58 -7.20 4.15 6.33
N LEU A 59 -8.51 4.40 6.45
CA LEU A 59 -9.12 5.65 6.00
C LEU A 59 -8.61 6.86 6.78
N VAL A 60 -8.34 6.72 8.08
CA VAL A 60 -7.73 7.80 8.89
C VAL A 60 -6.30 8.09 8.44
N LEU A 61 -5.48 7.06 8.23
CA LEU A 61 -4.10 7.24 7.72
C LEU A 61 -4.10 7.87 6.33
N PHE A 62 -4.98 7.39 5.44
CA PHE A 62 -5.17 7.92 4.11
C PHE A 62 -5.62 9.39 4.12
N PHE A 63 -6.58 9.73 5.00
CA PHE A 63 -7.06 11.09 5.17
C PHE A 63 -5.94 12.02 5.66
N ALA A 64 -5.17 11.60 6.66
CA ALA A 64 -4.03 12.37 7.16
C ALA A 64 -2.97 12.62 6.07
N ALA A 65 -2.66 11.60 5.26
CA ALA A 65 -1.75 11.74 4.13
C ALA A 65 -2.26 12.75 3.09
N ASN A 66 -3.57 12.72 2.76
CA ASN A 66 -4.17 13.69 1.85
C ASN A 66 -4.16 15.12 2.39
N VAL A 67 -4.50 15.31 3.67
CA VAL A 67 -4.45 16.63 4.33
C VAL A 67 -3.02 17.19 4.28
N LEU A 68 -2.01 16.36 4.51
CA LEU A 68 -0.61 16.77 4.40
C LEU A 68 -0.22 17.22 2.98
N LEU A 69 -0.69 16.51 1.94
CA LEU A 69 -0.46 16.91 0.55
C LEU A 69 -1.14 18.26 0.23
N ILE A 70 -2.40 18.42 0.65
CA ILE A 70 -3.17 19.66 0.46
C ILE A 70 -2.50 20.83 1.18
N TYR A 71 -2.02 20.62 2.42
CA TYR A 71 -1.29 21.63 3.18
C TYR A 71 -0.01 22.09 2.44
N ARG A 72 0.68 21.17 1.74
CA ARG A 72 1.84 21.46 0.91
C ARG A 72 1.49 22.00 -0.49
N GLN A 73 0.21 22.27 -0.75
CA GLN A 73 -0.33 22.70 -2.05
C GLN A 73 -0.08 21.69 -3.19
N ASP A 74 0.16 20.42 -2.86
CA ASP A 74 0.35 19.34 -3.83
C ASP A 74 -1.00 18.71 -4.21
N TYR A 75 -1.88 19.54 -4.79
CA TYR A 75 -3.26 19.18 -5.09
C TYR A 75 -3.37 18.07 -6.14
N GLN A 76 -2.42 18.01 -7.08
CA GLN A 76 -2.42 17.00 -8.13
C GLN A 76 -2.20 15.59 -7.53
N ARG A 77 -1.21 15.42 -6.65
CA ARG A 77 -1.00 14.13 -5.99
C ARG A 77 -2.13 13.79 -5.03
N ALA A 78 -2.69 14.77 -4.32
CA ALA A 78 -3.86 14.58 -3.49
C ALA A 78 -5.08 14.09 -4.31
N ALA A 79 -5.31 14.65 -5.50
CA ALA A 79 -6.41 14.23 -6.37
C ALA A 79 -6.25 12.79 -6.85
N TYR A 80 -5.05 12.38 -7.30
CA TYR A 80 -4.81 10.99 -7.70
C TYR A 80 -4.92 10.02 -6.54
N LEU A 81 -4.38 10.38 -5.37
CA LEU A 81 -4.48 9.57 -4.17
C LEU A 81 -5.95 9.42 -3.76
N GLY A 82 -6.70 10.53 -3.74
CA GLY A 82 -8.16 10.60 -3.53
C GLY A 82 -8.94 9.70 -4.49
N LEU A 83 -8.63 9.72 -5.78
CA LEU A 83 -9.29 8.87 -6.76
C LEU A 83 -9.05 7.37 -6.45
N LEU A 84 -7.83 7.01 -6.07
CA LEU A 84 -7.46 5.62 -5.77
C LEU A 84 -8.22 5.03 -4.58
N ILE A 85 -8.59 5.83 -3.57
CA ILE A 85 -9.37 5.31 -2.44
C ILE A 85 -10.85 5.11 -2.78
N VAL A 86 -11.37 5.86 -3.75
CA VAL A 86 -12.76 5.72 -4.18
C VAL A 86 -12.98 4.38 -4.88
N LEU A 87 -11.99 3.89 -5.63
CA LEU A 87 -12.07 2.62 -6.37
C LEU A 87 -12.52 1.42 -5.52
N PRO A 88 -11.87 1.08 -4.39
CA PRO A 88 -12.32 -0.02 -3.53
C PRO A 88 -13.66 0.28 -2.84
N LEU A 89 -13.96 1.54 -2.51
CA LEU A 89 -15.24 1.93 -1.90
C LEU A 89 -16.45 1.77 -2.86
N CYS A 90 -16.20 1.81 -4.17
CA CYS A 90 -17.21 1.51 -5.19
C CYS A 90 -17.45 0.00 -5.39
N SER A 91 -16.66 -0.87 -4.76
CA SER A 91 -16.84 -2.32 -4.82
C SER A 91 -17.90 -2.80 -3.83
N ARG A 92 -18.61 -3.88 -4.19
CA ARG A 92 -19.42 -4.62 -3.21
C ARG A 92 -18.49 -5.49 -2.35
N HIS A 93 -18.93 -5.75 -1.12
CA HIS A 93 -18.24 -6.50 -0.06
C HIS A 93 -17.33 -7.62 -0.58
N ARG A 94 -16.04 -7.53 -0.24
CA ARG A 94 -15.02 -8.56 -0.47
C ARG A 94 -14.91 -8.96 -1.94
N GLY A 95 -14.74 -7.93 -2.78
CA GLY A 95 -14.79 -8.05 -4.23
C GLY A 95 -13.42 -8.24 -4.86
N TRP A 96 -13.18 -7.51 -5.95
CA TRP A 96 -11.96 -7.61 -6.74
C TRP A 96 -10.69 -7.22 -5.96
N THR A 97 -10.81 -6.47 -4.85
CA THR A 97 -9.70 -6.11 -3.95
C THR A 97 -9.05 -7.34 -3.30
N HIS A 98 -9.71 -8.48 -3.26
CA HIS A 98 -9.16 -9.73 -2.72
C HIS A 98 -8.62 -10.66 -3.81
N SER A 99 -8.16 -10.10 -4.94
CA SER A 99 -7.59 -10.85 -6.07
C SER A 99 -6.10 -10.60 -6.26
N ILE A 100 -5.39 -11.61 -6.80
CA ILE A 100 -3.98 -11.47 -7.23
C ILE A 100 -3.87 -10.39 -8.32
N THR A 101 -4.89 -10.27 -9.16
CA THR A 101 -4.95 -9.24 -10.20
C THR A 101 -4.90 -7.84 -9.59
N ALA A 102 -5.69 -7.57 -8.55
CA ALA A 102 -5.67 -6.28 -7.85
C ALA A 102 -4.34 -6.04 -7.11
N MET A 103 -3.76 -7.10 -6.52
CA MET A 103 -2.43 -7.06 -5.89
C MET A 103 -1.33 -6.57 -6.84
N ILE A 104 -1.44 -6.85 -8.14
CA ILE A 104 -0.46 -6.41 -9.14
C ILE A 104 -0.88 -5.07 -9.74
N LEU A 105 -2.14 -4.93 -10.17
CA LEU A 105 -2.60 -3.75 -10.89
C LEU A 105 -2.58 -2.48 -10.04
N ILE A 106 -2.94 -2.55 -8.75
CA ILE A 106 -3.05 -1.34 -7.92
C ILE A 106 -1.66 -0.78 -7.55
N PRO A 107 -0.73 -1.56 -6.95
CA PRO A 107 0.64 -1.12 -6.77
C PRO A 107 1.33 -0.79 -8.10
N GLY A 108 1.06 -1.55 -9.18
CA GLY A 108 1.68 -1.36 -10.48
C GLY A 108 1.27 -0.04 -11.15
N ALA A 109 -0.02 0.29 -11.15
CA ALA A 109 -0.51 1.55 -11.68
C ALA A 109 0.05 2.75 -10.91
N LEU A 110 0.13 2.64 -9.57
CA LEU A 110 0.76 3.64 -8.72
C LEU A 110 2.24 3.83 -9.04
N TYR A 111 2.99 2.73 -9.14
CA TYR A 111 4.41 2.77 -9.49
C TYR A 111 4.64 3.44 -10.85
N LEU A 112 3.89 3.05 -11.89
CA LEU A 112 4.00 3.64 -13.23
C LEU A 112 3.65 5.14 -13.21
N ALA A 113 2.62 5.53 -12.47
CA ALA A 113 2.26 6.94 -12.31
C ALA A 113 3.40 7.72 -11.64
N PHE A 114 3.97 7.21 -10.55
CA PHE A 114 5.09 7.88 -9.88
C PHE A 114 6.31 7.99 -10.77
N VAL A 115 6.70 6.92 -11.47
CA VAL A 115 7.81 6.94 -12.45
C VAL A 115 7.60 8.03 -13.51
N HIS A 116 6.37 8.16 -14.02
CA HIS A 116 6.05 9.14 -15.04
C HIS A 116 6.14 10.59 -14.53
N TYR A 117 5.75 10.84 -13.27
CA TYR A 117 5.65 12.21 -12.71
C TYR A 117 6.86 12.66 -11.89
N SER A 118 7.72 11.77 -11.40
CA SER A 118 8.76 12.12 -10.42
C SER A 118 10.14 12.43 -11.02
N ASN A 119 10.32 12.35 -12.34
CA ASN A 119 11.63 12.46 -13.02
C ASN A 119 12.73 11.59 -12.38
N THR A 120 12.35 10.55 -11.63
CA THR A 120 13.25 9.67 -10.89
C THR A 120 13.47 8.40 -11.70
N THR A 121 14.59 7.71 -11.49
CA THR A 121 14.79 6.44 -12.19
C THR A 121 13.79 5.39 -11.66
N PRO A 122 13.24 4.52 -12.52
CA PRO A 122 12.34 3.46 -12.07
C PRO A 122 12.95 2.58 -10.97
N THR A 123 14.25 2.33 -11.06
CA THR A 123 15.02 1.56 -10.08
C THR A 123 15.00 2.16 -8.67
N ASP A 124 14.98 3.49 -8.55
CA ASP A 124 14.94 4.16 -7.24
C ASP A 124 13.58 4.00 -6.55
N LEU A 125 12.51 3.83 -7.32
CA LEU A 125 11.15 3.64 -6.83
C LEU A 125 10.81 2.17 -6.56
N PHE A 126 11.62 1.25 -7.11
CA PHE A 126 11.37 -0.19 -7.05
C PHE A 126 11.24 -0.76 -5.62
N PRO A 127 12.03 -0.33 -4.60
CA PRO A 127 11.86 -0.81 -3.23
C PRO A 127 10.47 -0.54 -2.65
N TYR A 128 9.89 0.63 -2.95
CA TYR A 128 8.56 1.01 -2.47
C TYR A 128 7.46 0.22 -3.18
N PHE A 129 7.63 -0.04 -4.48
CA PHE A 129 6.73 -0.91 -5.23
C PHE A 129 6.74 -2.34 -4.66
N LEU A 130 7.92 -2.88 -4.39
CA LEU A 130 8.05 -4.21 -3.80
C LEU A 130 7.45 -4.27 -2.39
N ALA A 131 7.63 -3.22 -1.59
CA ALA A 131 6.99 -3.12 -0.27
C ALA A 131 5.45 -3.15 -0.39
N ALA A 132 4.87 -2.46 -1.37
CA ALA A 132 3.43 -2.50 -1.63
C ALA A 132 2.96 -3.90 -2.04
N LEU A 133 3.69 -4.58 -2.95
CA LEU A 133 3.39 -5.96 -3.35
C LEU A 133 3.45 -6.94 -2.18
N LEU A 134 4.49 -6.83 -1.34
CA LEU A 134 4.65 -7.71 -0.17
C LEU A 134 3.56 -7.46 0.87
N GLY A 135 3.23 -6.20 1.13
CA GLY A 135 2.12 -5.83 2.00
C GLY A 135 0.80 -6.42 1.53
N TYR A 136 0.43 -6.16 0.28
CA TYR A 136 -0.80 -6.69 -0.31
C TYR A 136 -0.80 -8.22 -0.35
N GLY A 137 0.29 -8.84 -0.81
CA GLY A 137 0.44 -10.29 -0.86
C GLY A 137 0.33 -10.94 0.52
N SER A 138 0.83 -10.28 1.57
CA SER A 138 0.69 -10.74 2.95
C SER A 138 -0.77 -10.82 3.40
N HIS A 139 -1.62 -9.88 2.95
CA HIS A 139 -3.05 -9.89 3.21
C HIS A 139 -3.72 -11.10 2.55
N LEU A 140 -3.48 -11.30 1.25
CA LEU A 140 -4.05 -12.42 0.50
C LEU A 140 -3.57 -13.78 1.03
N ALA A 141 -2.33 -13.87 1.47
CA ALA A 141 -1.79 -15.07 2.10
C ALA A 141 -2.48 -15.34 3.44
N ALA A 142 -2.63 -14.32 4.29
CA ALA A 142 -3.32 -14.45 5.56
C ALA A 142 -4.78 -14.89 5.38
N ASP A 143 -5.48 -14.34 4.38
CA ASP A 143 -6.85 -14.71 4.06
C ASP A 143 -7.05 -16.15 3.57
N ARG A 144 -6.00 -16.80 3.07
CA ARG A 144 -6.03 -18.21 2.66
C ARG A 144 -5.66 -19.16 3.79
N ILE A 145 -4.96 -18.67 4.80
CA ILE A 145 -4.50 -19.46 5.96
C ILE A 145 -5.58 -19.50 7.06
N TRP A 146 -6.50 -18.54 7.11
CA TRP A 146 -7.45 -18.30 8.20
C TRP A 146 -8.89 -18.05 7.73
#